data_AF-A0A165ZK53-F1
#
_entry.id   AF-A0A165ZK53-F1
#
_cell.length_a   1.000
_cell.length_b   1.000
_cell.length_c   1.000
_cell.angle_alpha   90.00
_cell.angle_beta   90.00
_cell.angle_gamma   90.00
#
_symmetry.space_group_name_H-M   'P 1'
#
loop_
_entity.id
_entity.type
_entity.pdbx_description
1 polymer ?
#
loop_
_entity_poly.entity_id
_entity_poly.type
_entity_poly.pdbx_seq_one_letter_code
_entity_poly.pdbx_strand_id
1 'polypeptide(L)'
;MPALSPAGLALQAVKNFRLKEIRAPRFKVLTPYRAPTPKPASSTLKSKSKSGQSQSAETATPAPALPSAADATVKAHGQPNPFLPRFNTKTGRWAPAKYSLRAQAELIKKAKLSNTVQLLPPGPKMDELDILAHVNAAQIGPSRYIRRARWAKDEAVKWEGSPKPKVAGAEIGNRLYAGKKRMFKGHKWERTKEKLEVRRAMLLKDMKKRIIRFKGYYHRRRPDPLGPAKVAKAAKLPF
;
A
#
# COMPACT_ATOMS: atom_id res chain seq x y z
N MET A 1 -15.64 -1.36 -33.38
CA MET A 1 -15.96 -1.57 -31.95
C MET A 1 -15.95 -0.21 -31.25
N PRO A 2 -17.10 0.33 -30.83
CA PRO A 2 -17.11 1.64 -30.16
C PRO A 2 -16.38 1.56 -28.82
N ALA A 3 -15.43 2.47 -28.59
CA ALA A 3 -14.73 2.57 -27.32
C ALA A 3 -15.73 2.97 -26.23
N LEU A 4 -15.79 2.19 -25.14
CA LEU A 4 -16.66 2.49 -24.01
C LEU A 4 -16.22 3.79 -23.34
N SER A 5 -17.20 4.65 -23.05
CA SER A 5 -17.00 5.85 -22.23
C SER A 5 -16.33 5.49 -20.88
N PRO A 6 -15.51 6.40 -20.30
CA PRO A 6 -14.89 6.17 -18.99
C PRO A 6 -15.91 5.82 -17.89
N ALA A 7 -17.14 6.34 -17.96
CA ALA A 7 -18.22 5.98 -17.05
C ALA A 7 -18.72 4.53 -17.27
N GLY A 8 -18.75 4.07 -18.53
CA GLY A 8 -19.11 2.70 -18.89
C GLY A 8 -18.09 1.67 -18.40
N LEU A 9 -16.79 1.96 -18.57
CA LEU A 9 -15.71 1.14 -18.02
C LEU A 9 -15.75 1.08 -16.49
N ALA A 10 -16.07 2.21 -15.84
CA ALA A 10 -16.21 2.28 -14.40
C ALA A 10 -17.36 1.40 -13.88
N LEU A 11 -18.52 1.45 -14.54
CA LEU A 11 -19.68 0.64 -14.20
C LEU A 11 -19.41 -0.86 -14.41
N GLN A 12 -18.70 -1.24 -15.48
CA GLN A 12 -18.28 -2.63 -15.71
C GLN A 12 -17.34 -3.14 -14.60
N ALA A 13 -16.40 -2.30 -14.14
CA ALA A 13 -15.51 -2.66 -13.04
C ALA A 13 -16.28 -2.93 -11.72
N VAL A 14 -17.26 -2.10 -11.39
CA VAL A 14 -18.12 -2.29 -10.20
C VAL A 14 -19.00 -3.53 -10.35
N LYS A 15 -19.56 -3.78 -11.55
CA LYS A 15 -20.32 -5.01 -11.84
C LYS A 15 -19.46 -6.27 -11.67
N ASN A 16 -18.25 -6.27 -12.23
CA ASN A 16 -17.31 -7.38 -12.11
C ASN A 16 -16.93 -7.65 -10.65
N PHE A 17 -16.70 -6.59 -9.87
CA PHE A 17 -16.48 -6.72 -8.42
C PHE A 17 -17.68 -7.36 -7.72
N ARG A 18 -18.90 -6.88 -7.96
CA ARG A 18 -20.12 -7.42 -7.34
C ARG A 18 -20.37 -8.88 -7.73
N LEU A 19 -20.16 -9.23 -9.00
CA LEU A 19 -20.31 -10.60 -9.50
C LEU A 19 -19.28 -11.56 -8.87
N LYS A 20 -18.06 -11.08 -8.61
CA LYS A 20 -16.98 -11.89 -8.05
C LYS A 20 -17.04 -12.02 -6.53
N GLU A 21 -17.48 -10.97 -5.83
CA GLU A 21 -17.35 -10.86 -4.38
C GLU A 21 -18.67 -10.94 -3.61
N ILE A 22 -19.79 -10.49 -4.20
CA ILE A 22 -21.07 -10.32 -3.49
C ILE A 22 -22.13 -11.31 -3.97
N ARG A 23 -22.10 -11.72 -5.25
CA ARG A 23 -23.02 -12.77 -5.73
C ARG A 23 -22.68 -14.07 -4.98
N ALA A 24 -23.71 -14.65 -4.35
CA ALA A 24 -23.68 -15.80 -3.47
C ALA A 24 -22.64 -16.87 -3.87
N PRO A 25 -22.07 -17.61 -2.91
CA PRO A 25 -21.15 -18.69 -3.22
C PRO A 25 -21.76 -19.52 -4.34
N ARG A 26 -20.98 -19.75 -5.41
CA ARG A 26 -21.30 -20.84 -6.32
C ARG A 26 -21.44 -22.04 -5.41
N PHE A 27 -22.67 -22.48 -5.15
CA PHE A 27 -22.89 -23.80 -4.60
C PHE A 27 -22.03 -24.67 -5.51
N LYS A 28 -20.97 -25.26 -4.95
CA LYS A 28 -20.36 -26.41 -5.59
C LYS A 28 -21.52 -27.39 -5.58
N VAL A 29 -22.31 -27.40 -6.65
CA VAL A 29 -23.25 -28.46 -6.92
C VAL A 29 -22.34 -29.67 -6.85
N LEU A 30 -22.44 -30.40 -5.75
CA LEU A 30 -21.87 -31.72 -5.65
C LEU A 30 -22.45 -32.42 -6.87
N THR A 31 -21.63 -32.57 -7.89
CA THR A 31 -21.95 -33.48 -8.99
C THR A 31 -22.39 -34.75 -8.29
N PRO A 32 -23.63 -35.22 -8.47
CA PRO A 32 -24.07 -36.42 -7.81
C PRO A 32 -23.00 -37.46 -8.13
N TYR A 33 -22.45 -38.07 -7.08
CA TYR A 33 -21.49 -39.15 -7.23
C TYR A 33 -22.10 -40.15 -8.22
N ARG A 34 -21.54 -40.22 -9.43
CA ARG A 34 -21.95 -41.22 -10.41
C ARG A 34 -21.37 -42.53 -9.91
N ALA A 35 -22.17 -43.25 -9.14
CA ALA A 35 -21.80 -44.59 -8.70
C ALA A 35 -21.44 -45.42 -9.95
N PRO A 36 -20.31 -46.15 -9.94
CA PRO A 36 -20.01 -47.10 -11.01
C PRO A 36 -21.17 -48.11 -11.09
N THR A 37 -21.79 -48.22 -12.26
CA THR A 37 -22.95 -49.10 -12.48
C THR A 37 -22.57 -50.55 -12.18
N PRO A 38 -23.25 -51.24 -11.25
CA PRO A 38 -23.07 -52.67 -11.08
C PRO A 38 -23.65 -53.44 -12.28
N LYS A 39 -22.91 -54.46 -12.71
CA LYS A 39 -23.23 -55.42 -13.78
C LYS A 39 -24.57 -56.12 -13.45
N PRO A 40 -25.52 -56.28 -14.39
CA PRO A 40 -26.86 -56.77 -14.08
C PRO A 40 -26.86 -58.30 -13.84
N ALA A 41 -27.31 -58.71 -12.67
CA ALA A 41 -27.81 -60.06 -12.40
C ALA A 41 -29.34 -60.00 -12.21
N SER A 42 -29.99 -60.99 -12.78
CA SER A 42 -31.43 -61.15 -12.99
C SER A 42 -32.22 -61.52 -11.74
N SER A 43 -33.55 -61.41 -11.87
CA SER A 43 -34.62 -62.12 -11.11
C SER A 43 -34.96 -61.52 -9.72
N THR A 44 -36.20 -61.44 -9.20
CA THR A 44 -37.57 -61.73 -9.64
C THR A 44 -38.55 -60.98 -8.70
N LEU A 45 -39.78 -60.80 -9.21
CA LEU A 45 -41.00 -60.12 -8.75
C LEU A 45 -41.57 -60.43 -7.34
N LYS A 46 -42.37 -59.44 -6.85
CA LYS A 46 -43.60 -59.45 -5.99
C LYS A 46 -43.45 -58.46 -4.81
N SER A 47 -44.42 -57.69 -4.33
CA SER A 47 -45.82 -57.41 -4.69
C SER A 47 -46.39 -56.31 -3.76
N LYS A 48 -47.47 -55.64 -4.19
CA LYS A 48 -48.65 -55.19 -3.40
C LYS A 48 -48.66 -53.79 -2.72
N SER A 49 -49.34 -52.87 -3.40
CA SER A 49 -50.42 -51.93 -2.99
C SER A 49 -50.48 -51.32 -1.58
N LYS A 50 -50.66 -50.00 -1.50
CA LYS A 50 -51.85 -49.36 -0.89
C LYS A 50 -51.99 -47.87 -1.24
N SER A 51 -53.23 -47.43 -1.23
CA SER A 51 -53.87 -46.20 -1.71
C SER A 51 -54.10 -45.13 -0.63
N GLY A 52 -54.27 -43.87 -1.06
CA GLY A 52 -54.92 -42.73 -0.35
C GLY A 52 -54.34 -41.39 -0.86
N GLN A 53 -54.99 -40.55 -1.68
CA GLN A 53 -56.17 -39.65 -1.46
C GLN A 53 -56.09 -38.88 -0.13
N SER A 54 -56.35 -37.57 0.03
CA SER A 54 -56.70 -36.40 -0.79
C SER A 54 -56.65 -35.15 0.14
N GLN A 55 -56.96 -33.96 -0.42
CA GLN A 55 -57.39 -32.68 0.22
C GLN A 55 -56.26 -31.63 0.43
N SER A 56 -56.24 -30.42 -0.15
CA SER A 56 -57.20 -29.34 -0.48
C SER A 56 -57.66 -28.47 0.70
N ALA A 57 -57.10 -27.25 0.82
CA ALA A 57 -57.68 -26.02 1.39
C ALA A 57 -56.67 -24.87 1.13
N GLU A 58 -56.96 -23.92 0.24
CA GLU A 58 -57.63 -22.64 0.48
C GLU A 58 -56.76 -21.56 1.18
N THR A 59 -56.34 -20.60 0.34
CA THR A 59 -56.53 -19.15 0.47
C THR A 59 -56.32 -18.49 1.84
N ALA A 60 -55.17 -17.85 2.01
CA ALA A 60 -55.07 -16.58 2.71
C ALA A 60 -53.93 -15.75 2.12
N THR A 61 -54.31 -14.65 1.47
CA THR A 61 -53.44 -13.58 0.99
C THR A 61 -53.09 -12.65 2.16
N PRO A 62 -51.84 -12.57 2.63
CA PRO A 62 -51.37 -11.38 3.33
C PRO A 62 -50.75 -10.42 2.31
N ALA A 63 -51.30 -9.21 2.25
CA ALA A 63 -50.72 -8.11 1.50
C ALA A 63 -49.25 -7.88 1.93
N PRO A 64 -48.33 -7.56 1.01
CA PRO A 64 -46.97 -7.24 1.39
C PRO A 64 -46.96 -5.86 2.07
N ALA A 65 -46.87 -5.87 3.41
CA ALA A 65 -46.47 -4.69 4.15
C ALA A 65 -45.10 -4.23 3.63
N LEU A 66 -45.04 -2.98 3.18
CA LEU A 66 -43.80 -2.30 2.82
C LEU A 66 -42.82 -2.40 4.01
N PRO A 67 -41.61 -2.97 3.84
CA PRO A 67 -40.65 -3.00 4.92
C PRO A 67 -40.21 -1.57 5.24
N SER A 68 -40.55 -1.12 6.45
CA SER A 68 -40.05 0.10 7.08
C SER A 68 -38.53 0.16 6.93
N ALA A 69 -38.03 1.27 6.40
CA ALA A 69 -36.64 1.49 6.00
C ALA A 69 -35.64 1.60 7.18
N ALA A 70 -36.00 1.12 8.38
CA ALA A 70 -35.22 1.31 9.60
C ALA A 70 -34.32 0.11 9.99
N ASP A 71 -34.48 -1.08 9.39
CA ASP A 71 -33.70 -2.28 9.74
C ASP A 71 -32.92 -2.89 8.55
N ALA A 72 -32.38 -2.05 7.68
CA ALA A 72 -31.46 -2.48 6.63
C ALA A 72 -30.00 -2.60 7.12
N THR A 73 -29.76 -3.21 8.29
CA THR A 73 -28.48 -3.90 8.49
C THR A 73 -28.50 -5.14 7.61
N VAL A 74 -28.20 -4.95 6.32
CA VAL A 74 -28.06 -6.02 5.34
C VAL A 74 -26.94 -6.94 5.84
N LYS A 75 -27.29 -8.01 6.57
CA LYS A 75 -26.42 -9.16 6.77
C LYS A 75 -26.16 -9.74 5.39
N ALA A 76 -25.10 -9.26 4.74
CA ALA A 76 -24.66 -9.73 3.43
C ALA A 76 -24.48 -11.25 3.52
N HIS A 77 -25.33 -11.97 2.79
CA HIS A 77 -25.39 -13.42 2.82
C HIS A 77 -24.04 -14.02 2.33
N GLY A 78 -23.27 -14.60 3.25
CA GLY A 78 -22.29 -15.67 2.98
C GLY A 78 -20.80 -15.33 2.83
N GLN A 79 -20.40 -14.11 2.46
CA GLN A 79 -18.98 -13.76 2.26
C GLN A 79 -18.56 -12.53 3.08
N PRO A 80 -17.46 -12.61 3.87
CA PRO A 80 -17.00 -11.47 4.65
C PRO A 80 -16.53 -10.32 3.74
N ASN A 81 -16.63 -9.11 4.26
CA ASN A 81 -16.26 -7.88 3.55
C ASN A 81 -14.81 -7.97 2.98
N PRO A 82 -14.62 -7.83 1.66
CA PRO A 82 -13.32 -7.97 1.02
C PRO A 82 -12.37 -6.78 1.27
N PHE A 83 -12.86 -5.67 1.85
CA PHE A 83 -12.05 -4.48 2.16
C PHE A 83 -11.42 -4.51 3.54
N LEU A 84 -11.87 -5.41 4.42
CA LEU A 84 -11.35 -5.53 5.78
C LEU A 84 -10.36 -6.69 5.90
N PRO A 85 -9.30 -6.54 6.70
CA PRO A 85 -8.46 -7.67 7.08
C PRO A 85 -9.28 -8.65 7.92
N ARG A 86 -9.00 -9.95 7.78
CA ARG A 86 -9.75 -11.00 8.46
C ARG A 86 -8.84 -11.81 9.37
N PHE A 87 -9.26 -11.97 10.62
CA PHE A 87 -8.60 -12.88 11.55
C PHE A 87 -8.91 -14.34 11.18
N ASN A 88 -7.88 -15.17 11.03
CA ASN A 88 -8.04 -16.60 10.85
C ASN A 88 -7.97 -17.30 12.21
N THR A 89 -9.09 -17.81 12.69
CA THR A 89 -9.20 -18.47 14.01
C THR A 89 -8.36 -19.74 14.13
N LYS A 90 -8.08 -20.41 13.01
CA LYS A 90 -7.26 -21.65 13.01
C LYS A 90 -5.76 -21.38 13.11
N THR A 91 -5.29 -20.31 12.46
CA THR A 91 -3.85 -19.99 12.41
C THR A 91 -3.44 -18.86 13.36
N GLY A 92 -4.40 -18.15 13.95
CA GLY A 92 -4.16 -17.00 14.82
C GLY A 92 -3.56 -15.78 14.09
N ARG A 93 -3.54 -15.78 12.76
CA ARG A 93 -2.93 -14.71 11.95
C ARG A 93 -4.01 -13.87 11.28
N TRP A 94 -3.74 -12.57 11.19
CA TRP A 94 -4.54 -11.66 10.38
C TRP A 94 -4.17 -11.83 8.91
N ALA A 95 -5.15 -12.23 8.10
CA ALA A 95 -5.04 -12.15 6.66
C ALA A 95 -5.25 -10.69 6.22
N PRO A 96 -4.46 -10.18 5.27
CA PRO A 96 -4.69 -8.86 4.71
C PRO A 96 -6.06 -8.82 4.00
N ALA A 97 -6.59 -7.61 3.81
CA ALA A 97 -7.78 -7.41 3.00
C ALA A 97 -7.55 -7.95 1.58
N LYS A 98 -8.61 -8.47 0.96
CA LYS A 98 -8.53 -9.04 -0.39
C LYS A 98 -8.14 -8.00 -1.44
N TYR A 99 -8.55 -6.74 -1.22
CA TYR A 99 -8.12 -5.60 -2.02
C TYR A 99 -7.29 -4.65 -1.17
N SER A 100 -6.14 -4.22 -1.70
CA SER A 100 -5.28 -3.23 -1.05
C SER A 100 -5.95 -1.85 -0.96
N LEU A 101 -5.52 -0.99 -0.04
CA LEU A 101 -6.09 0.35 0.13
C LEU A 101 -6.07 1.19 -1.16
N ARG A 102 -5.07 0.99 -2.01
CA ARG A 102 -5.01 1.63 -3.33
C ARG A 102 -6.10 1.08 -4.26
N ALA A 103 -6.23 -0.24 -4.37
CA ALA A 103 -7.24 -0.87 -5.21
C ALA A 103 -8.66 -0.50 -4.75
N GLN A 104 -8.89 -0.42 -3.43
CA GLN A 104 -10.13 0.09 -2.85
C GLN A 104 -10.41 1.52 -3.35
N ALA A 105 -9.43 2.42 -3.23
CA ALA A 105 -9.58 3.81 -3.69
C ALA A 105 -9.87 3.92 -5.20
N GLU A 106 -9.22 3.11 -6.03
CA GLU A 106 -9.49 3.07 -7.48
C GLU A 106 -10.92 2.58 -7.78
N LEU A 107 -11.39 1.58 -7.05
CA LEU A 107 -12.74 1.01 -7.20
C LEU A 107 -13.81 2.01 -6.74
N ILE A 108 -13.58 2.70 -5.63
CA ILE A 108 -14.41 3.79 -5.13
C ILE A 108 -14.44 4.95 -6.14
N LYS A 109 -13.28 5.34 -6.70
CA LYS A 109 -13.20 6.39 -7.72
C LYS A 109 -14.04 6.03 -8.95
N LYS A 110 -13.97 4.78 -9.41
CA LYS A 110 -14.82 4.27 -10.50
C LYS A 110 -16.30 4.31 -10.12
N ALA A 111 -16.66 3.82 -8.94
CA ALA A 111 -18.05 3.83 -8.48
C ALA A 111 -18.64 5.23 -8.33
N LYS A 112 -17.83 6.23 -7.94
CA LYS A 112 -18.22 7.64 -7.92
C LYS A 112 -18.47 8.20 -9.32
N LEU A 113 -17.69 7.79 -10.32
CA LEU A 113 -17.90 8.22 -11.71
C LEU A 113 -19.18 7.62 -12.32
N SER A 114 -19.53 6.39 -11.94
CA SER A 114 -20.74 5.71 -12.41
C SER A 114 -21.95 5.87 -11.49
N ASN A 115 -21.86 6.66 -10.41
CA ASN A 115 -22.88 6.82 -9.36
C ASN A 115 -23.38 5.48 -8.74
N THR A 116 -22.53 4.45 -8.72
CA THR A 116 -22.85 3.09 -8.20
C THR A 116 -22.16 2.80 -6.86
N VAL A 117 -21.83 3.83 -6.09
CA VAL A 117 -21.14 3.71 -4.78
C VAL A 117 -21.92 2.83 -3.80
N GLN A 118 -23.25 2.87 -3.87
CA GLN A 118 -24.17 2.09 -3.03
C GLN A 118 -23.97 0.57 -3.15
N LEU A 119 -23.36 0.11 -4.24
CA LEU A 119 -23.14 -1.31 -4.51
C LEU A 119 -21.89 -1.87 -3.83
N LEU A 120 -21.07 -1.01 -3.23
CA LEU A 120 -19.83 -1.39 -2.55
C LEU A 120 -20.06 -1.56 -1.06
N PRO A 121 -19.37 -2.52 -0.41
CA PRO A 121 -19.37 -2.61 1.04
C PRO A 121 -18.62 -1.42 1.65
N PRO A 122 -18.95 -1.01 2.89
CA PRO A 122 -18.21 0.01 3.62
C PRO A 122 -16.77 -0.45 3.92
N GLY A 123 -15.85 0.49 4.12
CA GLY A 123 -14.45 0.17 4.40
C GLY A 123 -13.60 1.39 4.77
N PRO A 124 -12.29 1.22 5.04
CA PRO A 124 -11.42 2.28 5.60
C PRO A 124 -11.20 3.51 4.71
N LYS A 125 -11.70 3.48 3.47
CA LYS A 125 -11.67 4.60 2.52
C LYS A 125 -13.05 5.22 2.27
N MET A 126 -14.12 4.58 2.75
CA MET A 126 -15.51 5.00 2.58
C MET A 126 -16.35 4.44 3.74
N ASP A 127 -16.76 5.32 4.63
CA ASP A 127 -17.62 4.97 5.76
C ASP A 127 -19.08 4.81 5.30
N GLU A 128 -19.91 4.15 6.11
CA GLU A 128 -21.33 3.94 5.81
C GLU A 128 -22.08 5.26 5.60
N LEU A 129 -21.74 6.28 6.41
CA LEU A 129 -22.27 7.64 6.28
C LEU A 129 -21.97 8.26 4.92
N ASP A 130 -20.80 7.98 4.35
CA ASP A 130 -20.41 8.49 3.04
C ASP A 130 -21.16 7.80 1.91
N ILE A 131 -21.45 6.51 2.08
CA ILE A 131 -22.26 5.76 1.14
C ILE A 131 -23.69 6.32 1.15
N LEU A 132 -24.28 6.50 2.34
CA LEU A 132 -25.62 7.08 2.50
C LEU A 132 -25.70 8.51 1.94
N ALA A 133 -24.69 9.35 2.18
CA ALA A 133 -24.63 10.70 1.62
C ALA A 133 -24.62 10.67 0.07
N HIS A 134 -23.92 9.72 -0.53
CA HIS A 134 -23.92 9.55 -1.99
C HIS A 134 -25.23 8.99 -2.54
N VAL A 135 -25.97 8.18 -1.76
CA VAL A 135 -27.32 7.74 -2.11
C VAL A 135 -28.26 8.94 -2.23
N ASN A 136 -28.27 9.78 -1.20
CA ASN A 136 -29.14 10.96 -1.14
C ASN A 136 -28.75 12.00 -2.20
N ALA A 137 -27.45 12.20 -2.45
CA ALA A 137 -26.98 13.12 -3.49
C ALA A 137 -27.35 12.68 -4.91
N ALA A 138 -27.45 11.37 -5.17
CA ALA A 138 -27.89 10.87 -6.48
C ALA A 138 -29.38 11.17 -6.77
N GLN A 139 -30.20 11.31 -5.73
CA GLN A 139 -31.64 11.65 -5.86
C GLN A 139 -31.89 13.16 -6.01
N ILE A 140 -30.98 14.02 -5.53
CA ILE A 140 -31.17 15.48 -5.45
C ILE A 140 -30.53 16.23 -6.65
N GLY A 141 -30.05 15.50 -7.67
CA GLY A 141 -29.35 16.10 -8.81
C GLY A 141 -27.92 16.54 -8.46
N PRO A 142 -27.08 16.92 -9.44
CA PRO A 142 -25.65 17.12 -9.25
C PRO A 142 -25.38 18.42 -8.48
N SER A 143 -25.55 18.39 -7.16
CA SER A 143 -25.02 19.43 -6.28
C SER A 143 -23.50 19.38 -6.35
N ARG A 144 -22.91 20.27 -7.17
CA ARG A 144 -21.46 20.39 -7.42
C ARG A 144 -20.66 20.86 -6.18
N TYR A 145 -21.25 20.84 -4.99
CA TYR A 145 -20.69 21.51 -3.81
C TYR A 145 -20.81 20.69 -2.51
N ILE A 146 -20.43 19.42 -2.50
CA ILE A 146 -20.17 18.72 -1.22
C ILE A 146 -18.88 17.90 -1.30
N ARG A 147 -17.78 18.55 -1.67
CA ARG A 147 -16.44 17.95 -1.49
C ARG A 147 -15.44 18.84 -0.75
N ARG A 148 -15.86 20.04 -0.35
CA ARG A 148 -15.02 20.95 0.45
C ARG A 148 -15.43 21.03 1.92
N ALA A 149 -16.62 20.59 2.31
CA ALA A 149 -17.20 20.93 3.61
C ALA A 149 -16.78 20.06 4.81
N ARG A 150 -16.11 18.91 4.62
CA ARG A 150 -15.70 18.09 5.79
C ARG A 150 -14.47 18.61 6.52
N TRP A 151 -13.63 19.39 5.84
CA TRP A 151 -12.54 20.14 6.47
C TRP A 151 -12.84 21.64 6.60
N ALA A 152 -13.97 22.09 6.04
CA ALA A 152 -14.35 23.50 5.99
C ALA A 152 -15.62 23.81 6.81
N LYS A 153 -16.14 22.85 7.59
CA LYS A 153 -16.98 23.18 8.73
C LYS A 153 -16.04 23.34 9.91
N ASP A 154 -15.96 24.58 10.37
CA ASP A 154 -15.33 25.23 11.54
C ASP A 154 -14.94 24.43 12.81
N GLU A 155 -15.00 23.10 12.83
CA GLU A 155 -14.18 22.30 13.74
C GLU A 155 -12.74 22.30 13.22
N ALA A 156 -12.05 23.42 13.43
CA ALA A 156 -10.61 23.44 13.44
C ALA A 156 -10.16 22.23 14.27
N VAL A 157 -9.46 21.29 13.62
CA VAL A 157 -8.97 20.06 14.26
C VAL A 157 -8.35 20.46 15.58
N LYS A 158 -9.08 20.23 16.67
CA LYS A 158 -8.65 20.61 18.02
C LYS A 158 -7.60 19.56 18.35
N TRP A 159 -6.35 19.90 18.10
CA TRP A 159 -5.23 19.10 18.56
C TRP A 159 -5.30 19.09 20.09
N GLU A 160 -5.91 18.04 20.64
CA GLU A 160 -5.96 17.85 22.08
C GLU A 160 -4.56 17.47 22.56
N GLY A 161 -3.93 18.41 23.25
CA GLY A 161 -2.60 18.28 23.80
C GLY A 161 -2.05 19.66 24.12
N SER A 162 -2.02 20.02 25.40
CA SER A 162 -1.27 21.20 25.83
C SER A 162 0.18 21.08 25.35
N PRO A 163 0.78 22.14 24.79
CA PRO A 163 2.20 22.13 24.46
C PRO A 163 3.00 21.77 25.72
N LYS A 164 3.55 20.55 25.78
CA LYS A 164 4.38 20.14 26.92
C LYS A 164 5.48 21.20 27.09
N PRO A 165 5.71 21.74 28.30
CA PRO A 165 6.63 22.85 28.53
C PRO A 165 7.97 22.59 27.82
N LYS A 166 8.51 23.65 27.23
CA LYS A 166 9.76 23.64 26.46
C LYS A 166 10.88 23.19 27.38
N VAL A 167 11.32 21.95 27.22
CA VAL A 167 12.57 21.46 27.80
C VAL A 167 13.71 22.33 27.25
N ALA A 168 14.72 22.64 28.07
CA ALA A 168 15.91 23.38 27.63
C ALA A 168 16.46 22.81 26.31
N GLY A 169 16.57 23.63 25.26
CA GLY A 169 16.99 23.21 23.91
C GLY A 169 15.89 23.06 22.86
N ALA A 170 14.63 23.38 23.19
CA ALA A 170 13.51 23.37 22.23
C ALA A 170 13.61 24.43 21.12
N GLU A 171 14.34 25.53 21.33
CA GLU A 171 14.49 26.62 20.33
C GLU A 171 15.30 26.20 19.09
N ILE A 172 16.09 25.13 19.20
CA ILE A 172 16.94 24.59 18.11
C ILE A 172 16.21 23.47 17.34
N GLY A 173 14.94 23.19 17.67
CA GLY A 173 14.08 22.27 16.90
C GLY A 173 14.36 20.78 17.09
N ASN A 174 15.14 20.37 18.10
CA ASN A 174 15.49 18.96 18.29
C ASN A 174 15.44 18.51 19.76
N ARG A 175 14.21 18.24 20.23
CA ARG A 175 13.86 17.85 21.61
C ARG A 175 14.51 16.53 22.09
N LEU A 176 14.94 15.66 21.16
CA LEU A 176 15.52 14.34 21.46
C LEU A 176 17.00 14.38 21.91
N TYR A 177 17.71 15.50 21.71
CA TYR A 177 19.15 15.60 21.98
C TYR A 177 19.51 16.65 23.04
N ALA A 178 18.52 17.25 23.71
CA ALA A 178 18.77 18.16 24.82
C ALA A 178 19.52 17.41 25.95
N GLY A 179 20.73 17.88 26.28
CA GLY A 179 21.57 17.30 27.34
C GLY A 179 22.42 16.08 26.96
N LYS A 180 22.30 15.54 25.73
CA LYS A 180 23.16 14.44 25.25
C LYS A 180 24.25 15.00 24.36
N LYS A 181 25.53 14.59 24.58
CA LYS A 181 26.68 14.98 23.74
C LYS A 181 26.29 14.74 22.27
N ARG A 182 26.17 15.82 21.47
CA ARG A 182 25.62 15.79 20.10
C ARG A 182 26.22 14.61 19.32
N MET A 183 25.46 13.55 19.08
CA MET A 183 25.89 12.41 18.27
C MET A 183 25.81 12.73 16.78
N PHE A 184 25.98 14.00 16.40
CA PHE A 184 26.13 14.34 14.99
C PHE A 184 27.48 13.79 14.57
N LYS A 185 27.43 12.68 13.82
CA LYS A 185 28.62 11.98 13.32
C LYS A 185 29.54 12.92 12.52
N GLY A 186 29.00 14.00 11.97
CA GLY A 186 29.73 14.89 11.08
C GLY A 186 29.95 14.23 9.72
N HIS A 187 30.11 15.06 8.69
CA HIS A 187 30.59 14.57 7.41
C HIS A 187 32.00 13.99 7.57
N LYS A 188 32.40 13.06 6.69
CA LYS A 188 33.73 12.43 6.79
C LYS A 188 34.85 13.48 6.79
N TRP A 189 34.70 14.55 6.01
CA TRP A 189 35.71 15.62 5.90
C TRP A 189 35.88 16.39 7.22
N GLU A 190 34.79 16.67 7.95
CA GLU A 190 34.81 17.34 9.25
C GLU A 190 35.57 16.47 10.27
N ARG A 191 35.29 15.17 10.30
CA ARG A 191 35.96 14.22 11.20
C ARG A 191 37.44 14.04 10.92
N THR A 192 37.85 14.13 9.65
CA THR A 192 39.25 13.96 9.26
C THR A 192 40.03 15.26 9.21
N LYS A 193 39.38 16.41 9.34
CA LYS A 193 39.98 17.75 9.15
C LYS A 193 41.21 17.96 10.02
N GLU A 194 41.11 17.70 11.32
CA GLU A 194 42.22 17.86 12.27
C GLU A 194 43.43 16.98 11.91
N LYS A 195 43.18 15.70 11.57
CA LYS A 195 44.24 14.79 11.11
C LYS A 195 44.93 15.28 9.84
N LEU A 196 44.14 15.85 8.91
CA LEU A 196 44.68 16.42 7.67
C LEU A 196 45.50 17.69 7.94
N GLU A 197 45.06 18.55 8.85
CA GLU A 197 45.78 19.76 9.27
C GLU A 197 47.12 19.43 9.94
N VAL A 198 47.14 18.47 10.87
CA VAL A 198 48.38 17.99 11.51
C VAL A 198 49.34 17.41 10.47
N ARG A 199 48.85 16.58 9.55
CA ARG A 199 49.67 16.03 8.47
C ARG A 199 50.23 17.12 7.56
N ARG A 200 49.40 18.11 7.20
CA ARG A 200 49.82 19.25 6.40
C ARG A 200 50.91 20.05 7.11
N ALA A 201 50.74 20.36 8.39
CA ALA A 201 51.73 21.09 9.19
C ALA A 201 53.07 20.32 9.29
N MET A 202 53.01 19.01 9.57
CA MET A 202 54.19 18.13 9.59
C MET A 202 54.94 18.16 8.24
N LEU A 203 54.23 18.03 7.12
CA LEU A 203 54.84 18.07 5.79
C LEU A 203 55.40 19.45 5.42
N LEU A 204 54.81 20.53 5.93
CA LEU A 204 55.30 21.89 5.71
C LEU A 204 56.58 22.17 6.51
N LYS A 205 56.76 21.55 7.69
CA LYS A 205 57.96 21.71 8.53
C LYS A 205 59.27 21.44 7.78
N ASP A 206 59.32 20.35 7.02
CA ASP A 206 60.51 19.97 6.24
C ASP A 206 60.47 20.43 4.77
N MET A 207 59.52 21.30 4.40
CA MET A 207 59.36 21.78 3.02
C MET A 207 60.65 22.38 2.45
N LYS A 208 61.33 23.24 3.22
CA LYS A 208 62.60 23.88 2.81
C LYS A 208 63.67 22.85 2.47
N LYS A 209 63.83 21.80 3.29
CA LYS A 209 64.79 20.71 3.05
C LYS A 209 64.43 19.92 1.79
N ARG A 210 63.14 19.63 1.57
CA ARG A 210 62.69 18.95 0.35
C ARG A 210 62.98 19.77 -0.90
N ILE A 211 62.76 21.09 -0.84
CA ILE A 211 63.07 22.00 -1.95
C ILE A 211 64.58 22.00 -2.24
N ILE A 212 65.43 22.10 -1.21
CA ILE A 212 66.89 22.05 -1.38
C ILE A 212 67.32 20.71 -2.00
N ARG A 213 66.80 19.59 -1.49
CA ARG A 213 67.09 18.25 -2.02
C ARG A 213 66.66 18.11 -3.48
N PHE A 214 65.46 18.58 -3.81
CA PHE A 214 64.93 18.58 -5.17
C PHE A 214 65.80 19.43 -6.10
N LYS A 215 66.04 20.70 -5.73
CA LYS A 215 66.89 21.61 -6.52
C LYS A 215 68.30 21.05 -6.70
N GLY A 216 68.91 20.50 -5.64
CA GLY A 216 70.24 19.89 -5.70
C GLY A 216 70.30 18.66 -6.60
N TYR A 217 69.28 17.80 -6.57
CA TYR A 217 69.19 16.64 -7.47
C TYR A 217 69.18 17.06 -8.95
N TYR A 218 68.36 18.05 -9.30
CA TYR A 218 68.29 18.55 -10.68
C TYR A 218 69.53 19.35 -11.06
N HIS A 219 70.08 20.17 -10.17
CA HIS A 219 71.29 20.94 -10.43
C HIS A 219 72.48 20.04 -10.78
N ARG A 220 72.66 18.91 -10.07
CA ARG A 220 73.75 17.95 -10.35
C ARG A 220 73.58 17.20 -11.67
N ARG A 221 72.34 16.98 -12.09
CA ARG A 221 71.98 16.19 -13.28
C ARG A 221 71.79 17.02 -14.53
N ARG A 222 71.58 18.33 -14.41
CA ARG A 222 71.59 19.23 -15.57
C ARG A 222 72.97 19.15 -16.24
N PRO A 223 73.02 18.97 -17.57
CA PRO A 223 74.28 19.10 -18.30
C PRO A 223 74.74 20.55 -18.17
N ASP A 224 76.03 20.73 -17.87
CA ASP A 224 76.65 22.04 -17.91
C ASP A 224 76.89 22.38 -19.39
N PRO A 225 76.31 23.45 -19.94
CA PRO A 225 76.46 23.77 -21.36
C PRO A 225 77.90 24.09 -21.77
N LEU A 226 78.78 24.46 -20.82
CA LEU A 226 80.19 24.75 -21.07
C LEU A 226 81.12 23.61 -20.65
N GLY A 227 80.60 22.57 -20.00
CA GLY A 227 81.37 21.42 -19.54
C GLY A 227 81.53 20.35 -20.63
N PRO A 228 82.59 19.51 -20.56
CA PRO A 228 82.71 18.37 -21.47
C PRO A 228 81.53 17.41 -21.30
N ALA A 229 81.13 16.76 -22.41
CA ALA A 229 80.04 15.79 -22.40
C ALA A 229 80.29 14.71 -21.34
N LYS A 230 79.37 14.56 -20.38
CA LYS A 230 79.47 13.52 -19.34
C LYS A 230 79.41 12.16 -20.04
N VAL A 231 80.48 11.39 -19.94
CA VAL A 231 80.52 10.00 -20.43
C VAL A 231 79.40 9.25 -19.72
N ALA A 232 78.35 8.87 -20.45
CA ALA A 232 77.30 8.04 -19.91
C ALA A 232 77.96 6.74 -19.46
N LYS A 233 78.01 6.50 -18.13
CA LYS A 233 78.42 5.20 -17.62
C LYS A 233 77.51 4.19 -18.32
N ALA A 234 78.10 3.29 -19.10
CA ALA A 234 77.36 2.27 -19.84
C ALA A 234 76.42 1.59 -18.84
N ALA A 235 75.14 1.97 -18.88
CA ALA A 235 74.12 1.28 -18.12
C ALA A 235 74.16 -0.11 -18.71
N LYS A 236 74.69 -1.08 -17.94
CA LYS A 236 74.60 -2.48 -18.32
C LYS A 236 73.12 -2.72 -18.56
N LEU A 237 72.79 -2.87 -19.84
CA LEU A 237 71.46 -3.24 -20.24
C LEU A 237 71.15 -4.55 -19.50
N PRO A 238 69.95 -4.72 -18.95
CA PRO A 238 69.59 -5.89 -18.18
C PRO A 238 69.39 -7.09 -19.12
N PHE A 239 70.48 -7.55 -19.74
CA PHE A 239 70.62 -8.78 -20.50
C PHE A 239 72.07 -9.24 -20.42
#